data_AF-A0A850SLT0-F1
#
_entry.id   AF-A0A850SLT0-F1
#
_cell.length_a   1.000
_cell.length_b   1.000
_cell.length_c   1.000
_cell.angle_alpha   90.00
_cell.angle_beta   90.00
_cell.angle_gamma   90.00
#
_symmetry.space_group_name_H-M   'P 1'
#
loop_
_entity.id
_entity.type
_entity.pdbx_description
1 polymer ?
#
loop_
_entity_poly.entity_id
_entity_poly.type
_entity_poly.pdbx_seq_one_letter_code
_entity_poly.pdbx_strand_id
1 'polypeptide(L)' 'MKAQPRQQKQLPQKKPRKDYDYNKPVGKCVVCYTLSGWHCDDCGNDYCQSHFYDHKEKNQCRPS' A
#
# COMPACT_ATOMS: atom_id res chain seq x y z
N MET A 1 21.55 45.71 -28.63
CA MET A 1 21.09 45.17 -27.33
C MET A 1 20.54 43.77 -27.58
N LYS A 2 21.22 42.70 -27.13
CA LYS A 2 20.78 41.30 -27.38
C LYS A 2 20.58 40.62 -26.02
N ALA A 3 19.34 40.23 -25.74
CA ALA A 3 18.92 39.65 -24.47
C ALA A 3 19.36 38.18 -24.36
N GLN A 4 19.89 37.81 -23.19
CA GLN A 4 20.30 36.44 -22.84
C GLN A 4 19.08 35.56 -22.50
N PRO A 5 19.08 34.26 -22.84
CA PRO A 5 18.04 33.34 -22.40
C PRO A 5 18.24 32.97 -20.92
N ARG A 6 17.21 33.21 -20.12
CA ARG A 6 17.13 32.92 -18.68
C ARG A 6 17.05 31.39 -18.47
N GLN A 7 18.07 30.79 -17.87
CA GLN A 7 18.05 29.39 -17.44
C GLN A 7 16.89 29.14 -16.46
N GLN A 8 15.96 28.25 -16.84
CA GLN A 8 14.94 27.72 -15.94
C GLN A 8 15.59 26.72 -14.97
N LYS A 9 15.65 27.10 -13.69
CA LYS A 9 15.92 26.15 -12.59
C LYS A 9 14.79 25.13 -12.57
N GLN A 10 15.10 23.88 -12.89
CA GLN A 10 14.19 22.74 -12.70
C GLN A 10 13.88 22.64 -11.21
N LEU A 11 12.64 22.94 -10.84
CA LEU A 11 12.11 22.69 -9.51
C LEU A 11 12.08 21.16 -9.29
N PRO A 12 12.52 20.64 -8.13
CA PRO A 12 12.44 19.22 -7.84
C PRO A 12 10.96 18.82 -7.84
N GLN A 13 10.57 17.99 -8.81
CA GLN A 13 9.19 17.57 -8.98
C GLN A 13 8.78 16.77 -7.73
N LYS A 14 7.80 17.34 -7.01
CA LYS A 14 7.12 16.78 -5.83
C LYS A 14 6.87 15.29 -6.01
N LYS A 15 7.30 14.48 -5.03
CA LYS A 15 6.83 13.09 -4.86
C LYS A 15 5.32 13.05 -5.10
N PRO A 16 4.80 12.10 -5.91
CA PRO A 16 3.38 12.01 -6.16
C PRO A 16 2.66 11.93 -4.81
N ARG A 17 1.76 12.89 -4.55
CA ARG A 17 0.82 12.77 -3.43
C ARG A 17 0.05 11.49 -3.73
N LYS A 18 0.22 10.46 -2.90
CA LYS A 18 -0.56 9.22 -3.00
C LYS A 18 -2.02 9.66 -2.99
N ASP A 19 -2.66 9.52 -4.14
CA ASP A 19 -4.11 9.62 -4.27
C ASP A 19 -4.65 8.46 -3.43
N TYR A 20 -5.00 8.75 -2.18
CA TYR A 20 -5.64 7.77 -1.32
C TYR A 20 -7.06 7.67 -1.85
N ASP A 21 -7.28 6.75 -2.78
CA ASP A 21 -8.60 6.40 -3.25
C ASP A 21 -9.37 5.81 -2.05
N TYR A 22 -10.15 6.64 -1.38
CA TYR A 22 -10.94 6.26 -0.20
C TYR A 22 -12.06 5.26 -0.55
N ASN A 23 -12.34 5.08 -1.84
CA ASN A 23 -13.24 4.05 -2.36
C ASN A 23 -12.53 2.72 -2.64
N LYS A 24 -11.19 2.67 -2.56
CA LYS A 24 -10.46 1.43 -2.80
C LYS A 24 -10.91 0.43 -1.75
N PRO A 25 -11.37 -0.77 -2.14
CA PRO A 25 -11.80 -1.76 -1.17
C PRO A 25 -10.63 -2.04 -0.22
N VAL A 26 -10.76 -1.55 1.01
CA VAL A 26 -9.87 -1.96 2.08
C VAL A 26 -10.27 -3.39 2.40
N GLY A 27 -9.32 -4.31 2.23
CA GLY A 27 -9.53 -5.70 2.63
C GLY A 27 -10.05 -5.74 4.08
N LYS A 28 -10.74 -6.82 4.43
CA LYS A 28 -11.10 -7.09 5.82
C LYS A 28 -10.32 -8.30 6.30
N CYS A 29 -9.86 -8.24 7.54
CA CYS A 29 -9.22 -9.39 8.16
C CYS A 29 -10.17 -10.59 8.18
N VAL A 30 -9.78 -11.73 7.61
CA VAL A 30 -10.62 -12.93 7.60
C VAL A 30 -10.91 -13.49 9.00
N VAL A 31 -10.07 -13.17 9.98
CA VAL A 31 -10.17 -13.69 11.36
C VAL A 31 -11.10 -12.85 12.23
N CYS A 32 -10.97 -11.52 12.19
CA CYS A 32 -11.71 -10.61 13.07
C CYS A 32 -12.52 -9.54 12.34
N TYR A 33 -12.54 -9.55 11.01
CA TYR A 33 -13.31 -8.65 10.14
C TYR A 33 -13.03 -7.15 10.32
N THR A 34 -11.94 -6.80 11.01
CA THR A 34 -11.44 -5.42 11.09
C THR A 34 -10.76 -5.02 9.78
N LEU A 35 -10.51 -3.72 9.60
CA LEU A 35 -9.77 -3.21 8.46
C LEU A 35 -8.40 -3.90 8.36
N SER A 36 -8.14 -4.60 7.26
CA SER A 36 -6.85 -5.22 6.99
C SER A 36 -6.04 -4.35 6.05
N GLY A 37 -4.76 -4.19 6.37
CA GLY A 37 -3.76 -3.60 5.47
C GLY A 37 -2.77 -4.63 4.93
N TRP A 38 -2.93 -5.90 5.28
CA TRP A 38 -1.95 -6.96 5.00
C TRP A 38 -2.61 -8.09 4.25
N HIS A 39 -2.12 -8.37 3.05
CA HIS A 39 -2.60 -9.44 2.19
C HIS A 39 -1.55 -10.56 2.17
N CYS A 40 -1.99 -11.81 2.34
CA CYS A 40 -1.13 -12.96 2.15
C CYS A 40 -1.27 -13.46 0.71
N ASP A 41 -0.23 -13.29 -0.10
CA ASP A 41 -0.21 -13.70 -1.52
C ASP A 41 -0.32 -15.23 -1.69
N ASP A 42 0.16 -15.99 -0.70
CA ASP A 42 0.19 -17.46 -0.76
C ASP A 42 -1.20 -18.09 -0.61
N CYS A 43 -2.07 -17.52 0.24
CA CYS A 43 -3.43 -18.02 0.47
C CYS A 43 -4.53 -17.06 0.01
N GLY A 44 -4.17 -15.89 -0.54
CA GLY A 44 -5.10 -14.89 -1.05
C GLY A 44 -5.99 -14.23 0.02
N ASN A 45 -5.66 -14.41 1.32
CA ASN A 45 -6.46 -13.88 2.42
C ASN A 45 -5.90 -12.56 2.94
N ASP A 46 -6.81 -11.69 3.37
CA ASP A 46 -6.45 -10.44 4.03
C ASP A 46 -6.50 -10.57 5.56
N TYR A 47 -5.57 -9.90 6.23
CA TYR A 47 -5.36 -9.96 7.68
C TYR A 47 -5.08 -8.58 8.28
N CYS A 48 -5.52 -8.36 9.53
CA CYS A 48 -4.98 -7.25 10.31
C CYS A 48 -3.53 -7.57 10.69
N GLN A 49 -2.76 -6.55 11.07
CA GLN A 49 -1.33 -6.71 11.36
C GLN A 49 -1.04 -7.88 12.32
N SER A 50 -1.76 -7.95 13.44
CA SER A 50 -1.57 -9.01 14.44
C SER A 50 -1.86 -10.41 13.90
N HIS A 51 -2.96 -10.59 13.17
CA HIS A 51 -3.30 -11.89 12.59
C HIS A 51 -2.40 -12.25 11.41
N PHE A 52 -1.85 -11.29 10.68
CA PHE A 52 -0.87 -11.56 9.63
C PHE A 52 0.44 -12.12 10.20
N TYR A 53 0.93 -11.55 11.31
CA TYR A 53 2.11 -12.09 12.00
C TYR A 53 1.85 -13.48 12.55
N ASP A 54 0.75 -13.69 13.27
CA ASP A 54 0.37 -15.01 13.79
C ASP A 54 0.23 -16.06 12.67
N HIS A 55 -0.44 -15.68 11.58
CA HIS A 55 -0.59 -16.51 10.39
C HIS A 55 0.76 -16.92 9.79
N LYS A 56 1.69 -15.96 9.68
CA LYS A 56 3.04 -16.20 9.14
C LYS A 56 3.90 -17.05 10.07
N GLU A 57 3.85 -16.81 11.37
CA GLU A 57 4.60 -17.58 12.37
C GLU A 57 4.14 -19.03 12.46
N LYS A 58 2.82 -19.25 12.41
CA LYS A 58 2.24 -20.59 12.47
C LYS A 58 2.23 -21.31 11.12
N ASN A 59 2.70 -20.68 10.04
CA ASN A 59 2.58 -21.16 8.66
C ASN A 59 1.15 -21.65 8.35
N GLN A 60 0.15 -20.87 8.76
CA GLN A 60 -1.26 -21.20 8.56
C GLN A 60 -1.76 -20.86 7.15
N CYS A 61 -0.87 -20.74 6.18
CA CYS A 61 -1.24 -20.71 4.77
C CYS A 61 -1.91 -22.03 4.41
N ARG A 62 -3.24 -22.02 4.37
CA ARG A 62 -4.02 -23.10 3.77
C ARG A 62 -4.32 -22.66 2.34
N PRO A 63 -3.64 -23.20 1.32
CA PRO A 63 -4.07 -23.00 -0.05
C PRO A 63 -5.47 -23.61 -0.18
N SER A 64 -6.40 -22.81 -0.71
CA SER A 64 -7.78 -23.24 -0.93
C SER A 64 -7.93 -24.11 -2.18
#